data_AF-A0A966EFY4-F1
#
_entry.id   AF-A0A966EFY4-F1
#
_cell.length_a   1.000
_cell.length_b   1.000
_cell.length_c   1.000
_cell.angle_alpha   90.00
_cell.angle_beta   90.00
_cell.angle_gamma   90.00
#
_symmetry.space_group_name_H-M   'P 1'
#
loop_
_entity.id
_entity.type
_entity.pdbx_description
1 polymer ?
#
loop_
_entity_poly.entity_id
_entity_poly.type
_entity_poly.pdbx_seq_one_letter_code
_entity_poly.pdbx_strand_id
1 'polypeptide(L)'
;MKTVFTFILSWSVFISYGSGADPVEGGSVKNIVLFIGDGMGAGHRNAASRLLAGEPGKLSMDAMSVSGVIMTHSSDNPVTDSAASATAMAAGVKTNNGVIGLD
;
A
#
# COMPACT_ATOMS: atom_id res chain seq x y z
N MET A 1 -22.61 33.82 38.52
CA MET A 1 -22.67 32.51 37.82
C MET A 1 -23.95 32.53 36.99
N LYS A 2 -23.97 32.69 35.67
CA LYS A 2 -23.14 32.12 34.60
C LYS A 2 -23.01 33.18 33.49
N THR A 3 -21.85 33.81 33.43
CA THR A 3 -21.33 34.48 32.24
C THR A 3 -21.03 33.39 31.20
N VAL A 4 -20.99 33.73 29.91
CA VAL A 4 -20.65 32.85 28.76
C VAL A 4 -21.84 32.13 28.13
N PHE A 5 -22.50 32.77 27.15
CA PHE A 5 -22.71 32.19 25.81
C PHE A 5 -23.36 33.23 24.87
N THR A 6 -22.62 34.27 24.50
CA THR A 6 -22.94 35.15 23.37
C THR A 6 -21.61 35.63 22.77
N PHE A 7 -21.19 34.98 21.69
CA PHE A 7 -20.16 35.38 20.73
C PHE A 7 -20.41 34.45 19.52
N ILE A 8 -21.29 34.77 18.56
CA ILE A 8 -21.02 35.67 17.44
C ILE A 8 -19.52 35.77 17.13
N LEU A 9 -19.09 35.05 16.10
CA LEU A 9 -18.48 35.57 14.86
C LEU A 9 -17.46 34.55 14.33
N SER A 10 -17.77 33.99 13.16
CA SER A 10 -16.83 33.71 12.07
C SER A 10 -15.33 33.72 12.43
N TRP A 11 -14.68 32.56 12.38
CA TRP A 11 -13.49 32.45 11.54
C TRP A 11 -13.23 31.00 11.15
N SER A 12 -13.06 30.79 9.84
CA SER A 12 -12.25 29.70 9.28
C SER A 12 -12.89 28.31 9.26
N VAL A 13 -13.96 28.18 8.47
CA VAL A 13 -14.15 26.99 7.64
C VAL A 13 -12.91 26.85 6.74
N PHE A 14 -11.95 26.05 7.17
CA PHE A 14 -10.87 25.49 6.36
C PHE A 14 -10.46 24.15 6.96
N ILE A 15 -11.19 23.09 6.61
CA ILE A 15 -10.53 21.80 6.40
C ILE A 15 -10.81 21.46 4.94
N SER A 16 -9.81 21.80 4.13
CA SER A 16 -9.60 21.29 2.80
C SER A 16 -9.73 19.77 2.85
N TYR A 17 -10.84 19.23 2.38
CA TYR A 17 -10.82 17.86 1.87
C TYR A 17 -9.96 17.94 0.61
N GLY A 18 -8.72 17.48 0.75
CA GLY A 18 -7.78 17.35 -0.35
C GLY A 18 -8.44 16.59 -1.48
N SER A 19 -8.79 17.34 -2.53
CA SER A 19 -8.99 16.85 -3.87
C SER A 19 -7.66 16.26 -4.34
N GLY A 20 -7.66 14.97 -4.69
CA GLY A 20 -6.44 14.33 -5.22
C GLY A 20 -6.45 12.81 -5.24
N ALA A 21 -7.61 12.17 -5.33
CA ALA A 21 -7.72 10.92 -6.05
C ALA A 21 -8.73 11.20 -7.16
N ASP A 22 -8.24 11.77 -8.25
CA ASP A 22 -9.03 11.81 -9.48
C ASP A 22 -9.46 10.36 -9.74
N PRO A 23 -10.76 10.04 -9.82
CA PRO A 23 -11.15 8.73 -10.30
C PRO A 23 -10.51 8.60 -11.66
N VAL A 24 -9.57 7.66 -11.80
CA VAL A 24 -8.93 7.36 -13.08
C VAL A 24 -10.08 7.06 -14.03
N GLU A 25 -10.41 8.05 -14.87
CA GLU A 25 -11.40 7.95 -15.92
C GLU A 25 -11.05 6.67 -16.68
N GLY A 26 -12.03 5.76 -16.79
CA GLY A 26 -11.85 4.36 -17.16
C GLY A 26 -11.32 4.12 -18.57
N GLY A 27 -10.13 4.62 -18.86
CA GLY A 27 -9.30 4.24 -19.98
C GLY A 27 -8.87 2.80 -19.79
N SER A 28 -9.04 2.00 -20.83
CA SER A 28 -8.58 0.61 -20.82
C SER A 28 -7.09 0.56 -20.51
N VAL A 29 -6.71 -0.17 -19.47
CA VAL A 29 -5.30 -0.40 -19.14
C VAL A 29 -4.68 -1.25 -20.25
N LYS A 30 -3.73 -0.66 -20.99
CA LYS A 30 -3.05 -1.35 -22.09
C LYS A 30 -1.94 -2.29 -21.60
N ASN A 31 -1.21 -1.90 -20.54
CA ASN A 31 -0.05 -2.62 -20.06
C ASN A 31 -0.05 -2.65 -18.52
N ILE A 32 0.37 -3.79 -17.96
CA ILE A 32 0.59 -3.97 -16.52
C ILE A 32 2.04 -4.43 -16.34
N VAL A 33 2.80 -3.71 -15.51
CA VAL A 33 4.15 -4.10 -15.10
C VAL A 33 4.14 -4.31 -13.59
N LEU A 34 4.37 -5.55 -13.17
CA LEU A 34 4.38 -5.95 -11.76
C LEU A 34 5.83 -6.18 -11.31
N PHE A 35 6.26 -5.42 -10.28
CA PHE A 35 7.55 -5.60 -9.63
C PHE A 35 7.35 -6.33 -8.30
N ILE A 36 7.98 -7.50 -8.15
CA ILE A 36 7.92 -8.33 -6.93
C ILE A 36 9.29 -8.29 -6.27
N GLY A 37 9.38 -7.67 -5.10
CA GLY A 37 10.54 -7.79 -4.22
C GLY A 37 10.35 -8.98 -3.29
N ASP A 38 10.94 -10.14 -3.63
CA ASP A 38 10.86 -11.33 -2.77
C ASP A 38 11.49 -11.06 -1.39
N GLY A 39 10.77 -11.37 -0.32
CA GLY A 39 11.16 -11.07 1.06
C GLY A 39 11.23 -9.58 1.43
N MET A 40 10.76 -8.66 0.57
CA MET A 40 10.89 -7.21 0.80
C MET A 40 9.81 -6.67 1.76
N GLY A 41 10.02 -6.86 3.06
CA GLY A 41 9.23 -6.21 4.10
C GLY A 41 9.57 -4.72 4.28
N ALA A 42 8.79 -4.04 5.13
CA ALA A 42 9.00 -2.61 5.44
C ALA A 42 10.40 -2.31 5.99
N GLY A 43 11.00 -3.23 6.76
CA GLY A 43 12.37 -3.11 7.24
C GLY A 43 13.41 -3.08 6.12
N HIS A 44 13.29 -3.97 5.14
CA HIS A 44 14.18 -4.01 3.97
C HIS A 44 14.05 -2.73 3.12
N ARG A 45 12.83 -2.23 2.93
CA ARG A 45 12.57 -0.95 2.26
C ARG A 45 13.27 0.21 2.97
N ASN A 46 13.13 0.30 4.29
CA ASN A 46 13.77 1.35 5.08
C ASN A 46 15.30 1.26 5.03
N ALA A 47 15.88 0.06 5.13
CA ALA A 47 17.31 -0.15 5.01
C ALA A 47 17.84 0.29 3.64
N ALA A 48 17.17 -0.11 2.55
CA ALA A 48 17.53 0.28 1.19
C ALA A 48 17.46 1.79 0.98
N SER A 49 16.42 2.45 1.48
CA SER A 49 16.27 3.90 1.36
C SER A 49 17.39 4.64 2.09
N ARG A 50 17.79 4.18 3.28
CA ARG A 50 18.89 4.77 4.03
C ARG A 50 20.24 4.56 3.33
N LEU A 51 20.48 3.40 2.74
CA LEU A 51 21.73 3.12 2.02
C LEU A 51 21.85 3.95 0.74
N LEU A 52 20.78 4.10 -0.02
CA LEU A 52 20.82 4.75 -1.34
C LEU A 52 20.62 6.27 -1.27
N ALA A 53 19.79 6.76 -0.34
CA ALA A 53 19.36 8.15 -0.29
C ALA A 53 19.63 8.84 1.05
N GLY A 54 20.22 8.15 2.04
CA GLY A 54 20.50 8.70 3.36
C GLY A 54 19.28 8.87 4.28
N GLU A 55 18.07 8.96 3.71
CA GLU A 55 16.81 9.15 4.43
C GLU A 55 15.73 8.13 3.96
N PRO A 56 14.78 7.75 4.84
CA PRO A 56 13.65 6.89 4.46
C PRO A 56 12.70 7.61 3.49
N GLY A 57 12.01 6.85 2.64
CA GLY A 57 10.96 7.39 1.76
C GLY A 57 11.47 8.05 0.46
N LYS A 58 12.66 7.69 0.00
CA LYS A 58 13.31 8.28 -1.19
C LYS A 58 13.57 7.28 -2.32
N LEU A 59 13.01 6.08 -2.24
CA LEU A 59 13.11 5.09 -3.32
C LEU A 59 12.10 5.39 -4.43
N SER A 60 12.36 4.97 -5.66
CA SER A 60 11.44 5.19 -6.79
C SER A 60 10.04 4.61 -6.55
N MET A 61 9.93 3.56 -5.75
CA MET A 61 8.63 2.98 -5.35
C MET A 61 7.87 3.81 -4.30
N ASP A 62 8.55 4.72 -3.57
CA ASP A 62 7.91 5.68 -2.67
C ASP A 62 7.19 6.80 -3.45
N ALA A 63 7.54 7.01 -4.73
CA ALA A 63 6.91 8.00 -5.59
C ALA A 63 5.56 7.55 -6.17
N MET A 64 5.14 6.30 -5.95
CA MET A 64 3.83 5.81 -6.39
C MET A 64 2.71 6.48 -5.58
N SER A 65 1.68 6.96 -6.26
CA SER A 65 0.59 7.74 -5.64
C SER A 65 -0.29 6.94 -4.68
N VAL A 66 -0.32 5.61 -4.80
CA VAL A 66 -1.13 4.72 -3.99
C VAL A 66 -0.23 3.72 -3.26
N SER A 67 -0.47 3.54 -1.97
CA SER A 67 0.19 2.51 -1.16
C SER A 67 -0.84 1.77 -0.30
N GLY A 68 -0.56 0.50 0.00
CA GLY A 68 -1.43 -0.34 0.80
C GLY A 68 -0.65 -1.50 1.43
N VAL A 69 -1.28 -2.15 2.41
CA VAL A 69 -0.75 -3.35 3.08
C VAL A 69 -1.63 -4.53 2.71
N ILE A 70 -1.02 -5.65 2.35
CA ILE A 70 -1.73 -6.89 2.01
C ILE A 70 -1.38 -8.02 2.99
N MET A 71 -2.34 -8.92 3.20
CA MET A 71 -2.15 -10.10 4.07
C MET A 71 -1.63 -11.29 3.26
N THR A 72 -0.37 -11.66 3.48
CA THR A 72 0.36 -12.67 2.72
C THR A 72 0.36 -14.06 3.36
N HIS A 73 -0.66 -14.45 4.11
CA HIS A 73 -0.74 -15.84 4.60
C HIS A 73 -1.06 -16.81 3.45
N SER A 74 -0.48 -18.01 3.49
CA SER A 74 -0.86 -19.13 2.62
C SER A 74 -2.15 -19.79 3.15
N SER A 75 -2.70 -20.76 2.43
CA SER A 75 -3.91 -21.47 2.84
C SER A 75 -3.70 -22.32 4.10
N ASP A 76 -2.47 -22.82 4.29
CA ASP A 76 -2.06 -23.75 5.35
C ASP A 76 -1.20 -23.11 6.46
N ASN A 77 -0.60 -21.93 6.24
CA ASN A 77 0.40 -21.37 7.13
C ASN A 77 0.31 -19.84 7.26
N PRO A 78 0.48 -19.28 8.49
CA PRO A 78 0.62 -17.83 8.66
C PRO A 78 1.85 -17.24 7.95
N VAL A 79 2.89 -18.05 7.71
CA VAL A 79 4.08 -17.67 6.94
C VAL A 79 4.03 -18.34 5.56
N THR A 80 3.71 -17.58 4.52
CA THR A 80 3.75 -18.04 3.13
C THR A 80 5.18 -18.26 2.65
N ASP A 81 5.37 -19.16 1.69
CA ASP A 81 6.57 -19.23 0.87
C ASP A 81 6.44 -18.43 -0.45
N SER A 82 7.53 -18.35 -1.21
CA SER A 82 7.55 -17.64 -2.50
C SER A 82 6.66 -18.31 -3.56
N ALA A 83 6.44 -19.63 -3.48
CA ALA A 83 5.61 -20.39 -4.42
C ALA A 83 4.11 -20.12 -4.24
N ALA A 84 3.62 -20.19 -3.00
CA ALA A 84 2.22 -19.93 -2.69
C ALA A 84 1.86 -18.45 -2.90
N SER A 85 2.76 -17.53 -2.55
CA SER A 85 2.55 -16.10 -2.78
C SER A 85 2.57 -15.72 -4.27
N ALA A 86 3.47 -16.32 -5.07
CA ALA A 86 3.45 -16.14 -6.52
C ALA A 86 2.16 -16.66 -7.15
N THR A 87 1.66 -17.82 -6.70
CA THR A 87 0.38 -18.39 -7.17
C THR A 87 -0.79 -17.47 -6.81
N ALA A 88 -0.82 -16.95 -5.58
CA ALA A 88 -1.86 -16.00 -5.16
C ALA A 88 -1.83 -14.69 -5.97
N MET A 89 -0.65 -14.17 -6.32
CA MET A 89 -0.52 -12.97 -7.14
C MET A 89 -0.88 -13.20 -8.62
N ALA A 90 -0.59 -14.38 -9.17
CA ALA A 90 -0.81 -14.68 -10.57
C ALA A 90 -2.23 -15.17 -10.87
N ALA A 91 -2.78 -16.05 -10.02
CA ALA A 91 -4.06 -16.72 -10.23
C ALA A 91 -5.19 -16.14 -9.35
N GLY A 92 -4.87 -15.31 -8.35
CA GLY A 92 -5.87 -14.75 -7.43
C GLY A 92 -6.39 -15.74 -6.39
N VAL A 93 -5.85 -16.95 -6.33
CA VAL A 93 -6.20 -18.02 -5.39
C VAL A 93 -5.03 -18.38 -4.50
N LYS A 94 -5.31 -18.51 -3.20
CA LYS A 94 -4.30 -18.90 -2.21
C LYS A 94 -4.11 -20.40 -2.25
N THR A 95 -2.87 -20.85 -2.17
CA THR A 95 -2.52 -22.27 -2.12
C THR A 95 -1.68 -22.58 -0.89
N ASN A 96 -1.33 -23.85 -0.71
CA ASN A 96 -0.46 -24.33 0.36
C ASN A 96 1.01 -24.01 0.06
N ASN A 97 1.83 -23.91 1.10
CA ASN A 97 3.27 -23.71 0.93
C ASN A 97 3.89 -24.86 0.10
N GLY A 98 4.81 -24.51 -0.80
CA GLY A 98 5.49 -25.44 -1.69
C GLY A 98 4.72 -25.80 -2.96
N VAL A 99 3.53 -25.23 -3.16
CA VAL A 99 2.67 -25.49 -4.32
C VAL A 99 2.71 -24.31 -5.29
N ILE A 100 2.87 -24.61 -6.58
CA ILE A 100 2.83 -23.63 -7.67
C ILE A 100 1.67 -23.97 -8.60
N GLY A 101 0.70 -23.07 -8.75
CA GLY A 101 -0.35 -23.17 -9.77
C GLY A 101 -1.37 -24.31 -9.57
N LEU A 102 -1.48 -24.86 -8.37
CA LEU A 102 -2.51 -25.81 -7.96
C LEU A 102 -3.20 -25.27 -6.70
N ASP A 103 -4.49 -25.58 -6.54
CA ASP A 103 -5.32 -25.25 -5.37
C ASP A 103 -5.86 -26.57 -4.79
#